data_AF-A0A839ALS1-F1
#
_entry.id   AF-A0A839ALS1-F1
#
_cell.length_a   1.000
_cell.length_b   1.000
_cell.length_c   1.000
_cell.angle_alpha   90.00
_cell.angle_beta   90.00
_cell.angle_gamma   90.00
#
_symmetry.space_group_name_H-M   'P 1'
#
loop_
_entity.id
_entity.type
_entity.pdbx_description
1 polymer ?
#
loop_
_entity_poly.entity_id
_entity_poly.type
_entity_poly.pdbx_seq_one_letter_code
_entity_poly.pdbx_strand_id
1 'polypeptide(L)'
;MCQKAFGNYFAPLVSVPAGGFTWTRGMPRRFQSSNHVARGFCADCGTPLTYEAPNDDVAIAIGAFDHPEEIAPVIQFGTEGRMPYFQALAALPERRTEEDVASAEFLLSIRSYQHPDHDTPAWPAKDSAK
;
A
#
# COMPACT_ATOMS: atom_id res chain seq x y z
N MET A 1 9.64 -10.47 8.18
CA MET A 1 8.38 -10.88 7.51
C MET A 1 7.69 -9.74 6.75
N CYS A 2 7.58 -8.53 7.31
CA CYS A 2 6.88 -7.40 6.67
C CYS A 2 7.36 -7.11 5.24
N GLN A 3 8.68 -7.11 5.00
CA GLN A 3 9.24 -6.93 3.65
C GLN A 3 8.69 -7.93 2.63
N LYS A 4 8.67 -9.22 2.97
CA LYS A 4 8.14 -10.27 2.10
C LYS A 4 6.63 -10.15 1.91
N ALA A 5 5.89 -9.83 2.97
CA ALA A 5 4.44 -9.66 2.91
C ALA A 5 4.01 -8.46 2.05
N PHE A 6 4.83 -7.39 2.04
CA PHE A 6 4.58 -6.20 1.24
C PHE A 6 5.25 -6.24 -0.14
N GLY A 7 6.21 -7.14 -0.37
CA GLY A 7 7.07 -7.10 -1.55
C GLY A 7 7.93 -5.83 -1.64
N ASN A 8 8.29 -5.22 -0.49
CA ASN A 8 8.95 -3.92 -0.42
C ASN A 8 10.03 -3.90 0.69
N TYR A 9 10.86 -2.85 0.76
CA TYR A 9 11.92 -2.68 1.76
C TYR A 9 11.39 -2.45 3.18
N PHE A 10 10.16 -1.95 3.30
CA PHE A 10 9.45 -1.75 4.55
C PHE A 10 7.93 -1.75 4.30
N ALA A 11 7.16 -1.73 5.39
CA ALA A 11 5.70 -1.63 5.35
C ALA A 11 5.29 -0.40 6.17
N PRO A 12 4.94 0.74 5.53
CA PRO A 12 4.43 1.89 6.27
C PRO A 12 3.01 1.57 6.75
N LEU A 13 2.84 1.52 8.06
CA LEU A 13 1.61 1.05 8.70
C LEU A 13 1.14 2.05 9.75
N VAL A 14 -0.17 2.25 9.83
CA VAL A 14 -0.84 2.99 10.90
C VAL A 14 -1.80 2.06 11.64
N SER A 15 -1.69 2.02 12.96
CA SER A 15 -2.58 1.20 13.79
C SER A 15 -3.93 1.89 13.96
N VAL A 16 -5.00 1.11 13.83
CA VAL A 16 -6.35 1.52 14.17
C VAL A 16 -6.78 0.76 15.43
N PRO A 17 -7.46 1.42 16.39
CA PRO A 17 -8.03 0.71 17.54
C PRO A 17 -9.01 -0.36 17.07
N ALA A 18 -9.13 -1.46 17.83
CA ALA A 18 -10.13 -2.49 17.58
C ALA A 18 -11.54 -1.87 17.44
N GLY A 19 -12.24 -2.20 16.35
CA GLY A 19 -13.55 -1.64 16.01
C GLY A 19 -13.55 -0.22 15.42
N GLY A 20 -12.39 0.44 15.32
CA GLY A 20 -12.24 1.77 14.71
C GLY A 20 -12.14 1.77 13.18
N PHE A 21 -12.38 0.63 12.54
CA PHE A 21 -12.20 0.44 11.11
C PHE A 21 -13.29 -0.47 10.53
N THR A 22 -13.79 -0.13 9.34
CA THR A 22 -14.77 -0.93 8.61
C THR A 22 -14.52 -0.88 7.10
N TRP A 23 -14.84 -1.97 6.42
CA TRP A 23 -14.80 -2.02 4.95
C TRP A 23 -16.11 -1.48 4.40
N THR A 24 -16.05 -0.41 3.61
CA THR A 24 -17.23 0.20 2.98
C THR A 24 -17.58 -0.47 1.64
N ARG A 25 -16.61 -1.13 1.00
CA ARG A 25 -16.78 -1.81 -0.28
C ARG A 25 -15.81 -2.99 -0.41
N GLY A 26 -16.34 -4.11 -0.90
CA GLY A 26 -15.55 -5.34 -1.07
C GLY A 26 -15.01 -5.85 0.27
N MET A 27 -14.19 -6.89 0.19
CA MET A 27 -13.45 -7.41 1.35
C MET A 27 -12.04 -7.81 0.90
N PRO A 28 -11.01 -7.56 1.72
CA PRO A 28 -9.67 -8.03 1.42
C PRO A 28 -9.65 -9.56 1.43
N ARG A 29 -8.84 -10.16 0.55
CA ARG A 29 -8.40 -11.54 0.78
C ARG A 29 -7.38 -11.53 1.90
N ARG A 30 -7.36 -12.62 2.68
CA ARG A 30 -6.45 -12.80 3.80
C ARG A 30 -5.53 -13.96 3.57
N PHE A 31 -4.28 -13.80 3.98
CA PHE A 31 -3.28 -14.86 4.03
C PHE A 31 -2.68 -14.96 5.43
N GLN A 32 -2.69 -16.16 6.01
CA GLN A 32 -2.11 -16.41 7.33
C GLN A 32 -0.58 -16.46 7.20
N SER A 33 0.05 -15.31 7.40
CA SER A 33 1.49 -15.10 7.14
C SER A 33 2.41 -15.67 8.21
N SER A 34 1.87 -16.01 9.38
CA SER A 34 2.55 -16.74 10.45
C SER A 34 1.53 -17.47 11.31
N ASN A 35 1.99 -18.17 12.34
CA ASN A 35 1.13 -18.75 13.37
C ASN A 35 0.33 -17.70 14.19
N HIS A 36 0.61 -16.40 14.03
CA HIS A 36 -0.04 -15.32 14.79
C HIS A 36 -0.67 -14.23 13.93
N VAL A 37 -0.23 -14.03 12.68
CA VAL A 37 -0.54 -12.80 11.93
C VAL A 37 -1.14 -13.13 10.58
N ALA A 38 -2.30 -12.53 10.29
CA ALA A 38 -2.88 -12.50 8.96
C ALA A 38 -2.51 -11.22 8.21
N ARG A 39 -2.52 -11.28 6.87
CA ARG A 39 -2.28 -10.16 5.97
C ARG A 39 -3.44 -10.02 5.02
N GLY A 40 -4.08 -8.85 5.02
CA GLY A 40 -5.12 -8.51 4.06
C GLY A 40 -4.52 -7.87 2.81
N PHE A 41 -5.07 -8.22 1.64
CA PHE A 41 -4.69 -7.65 0.35
C PHE A 41 -5.89 -7.56 -0.59
N CYS A 42 -5.83 -6.67 -1.57
CA CYS A 42 -6.86 -6.55 -2.60
C CYS A 42 -6.93 -7.84 -3.43
N ALA A 43 -8.13 -8.40 -3.55
CA ALA A 43 -8.37 -9.66 -4.27
C ALA A 43 -8.01 -9.59 -5.76
N ASP A 44 -8.06 -8.40 -6.35
CA ASP A 44 -7.97 -8.18 -7.80
C ASP A 44 -6.57 -7.75 -8.24
N CYS A 45 -5.92 -6.85 -7.49
CA CYS A 45 -4.60 -6.31 -7.84
C CYS A 45 -3.46 -6.75 -6.92
N GLY A 46 -3.75 -7.41 -5.78
CA GLY A 46 -2.74 -7.87 -4.85
C GLY A 46 -2.15 -6.81 -3.91
N THR A 47 -2.61 -5.55 -3.98
CA THR A 47 -2.14 -4.48 -3.09
C THR A 47 -2.24 -4.90 -1.62
N PRO A 48 -1.13 -4.91 -0.84
CA PRO A 48 -1.18 -5.14 0.59
C PRO A 48 -1.97 -4.04 1.30
N LEU A 49 -2.91 -4.42 2.17
CA LEU A 49 -3.80 -3.49 2.86
C LEU A 49 -3.66 -3.55 4.37
N THR A 50 -3.56 -4.75 4.97
CA THR A 50 -3.60 -4.90 6.43
C THR A 50 -2.51 -5.80 7.00
N TYR A 51 -2.05 -5.44 8.20
CA TYR A 51 -1.48 -6.35 9.19
C TYR A 51 -2.58 -6.61 10.23
N GLU A 52 -2.89 -7.87 10.51
CA GLU A 52 -3.94 -8.25 11.46
C GLU A 52 -3.31 -9.07 12.59
N ALA A 53 -3.30 -8.49 13.80
CA ALA A 53 -2.74 -9.08 15.00
C ALA A 53 -3.73 -10.06 15.66
N PRO A 54 -3.27 -10.95 16.57
CA PRO A 54 -4.14 -11.88 17.28
C PRO A 54 -5.24 -11.26 18.15
N ASN A 55 -5.08 -10.00 18.56
CA ASN A 55 -5.95 -9.29 19.51
C ASN A 55 -6.93 -8.33 18.82
N ASP A 56 -7.30 -8.63 17.57
CA ASP A 56 -8.14 -7.79 16.70
C ASP A 56 -7.57 -6.39 16.38
N ASP A 57 -6.33 -6.11 16.79
CA ASP A 57 -5.62 -4.91 16.36
C ASP A 57 -5.28 -5.04 14.88
N VAL A 58 -5.64 -4.01 14.12
CA VAL A 58 -5.36 -3.92 12.69
C VAL A 58 -4.43 -2.73 12.48
N ALA A 59 -3.43 -2.91 11.63
CA ALA A 59 -2.69 -1.80 11.05
C ALA A 59 -2.91 -1.75 9.55
N ILE A 60 -3.19 -0.56 9.03
CA ILE A 60 -3.50 -0.31 7.63
C ILE A 60 -2.25 0.22 6.92
N ALA A 61 -2.02 -0.22 5.68
CA ALA A 61 -0.97 0.31 4.83
C ALA A 61 -1.21 1.80 4.55
N ILE A 62 -0.28 2.65 5.00
CA ILE A 62 -0.41 4.11 4.87
C ILE A 62 -0.54 4.53 3.40
N GLY A 63 0.21 3.89 2.50
CA GLY A 63 0.15 4.18 1.07
C GLY A 63 -1.14 3.76 0.36
N ALA A 64 -2.12 3.20 1.08
CA ALA A 64 -3.44 2.86 0.56
C ALA A 64 -4.54 3.87 0.94
N PHE A 65 -4.18 4.94 1.67
CA PHE A 65 -5.07 6.07 1.94
C PHE A 65 -5.05 7.05 0.78
N ASP A 66 -6.11 7.84 0.63
CA ASP A 66 -6.22 8.91 -0.37
C ASP A 66 -5.19 10.04 -0.13
N HIS A 67 -4.88 10.33 1.14
CA HIS A 67 -3.92 11.36 1.58
C HIS A 67 -2.81 10.77 2.48
N PRO A 68 -1.92 9.93 1.93
CA PRO A 68 -0.90 9.24 2.72
C PRO A 68 0.13 10.20 3.36
N GLU A 69 0.33 11.38 2.77
CA GLU A 69 1.23 12.44 3.26
C GLU A 69 0.81 13.01 4.62
N GLU A 70 -0.46 12.88 4.99
CA GLU A 70 -0.98 13.34 6.29
C GLU A 70 -0.67 12.34 7.43
N ILE A 71 -0.22 11.13 7.09
CA ILE A 71 0.00 10.03 8.03
C ILE A 71 1.50 9.71 8.13
N ALA A 72 2.27 10.65 8.66
CA ALA A 72 3.71 10.48 8.82
C ALA A 72 4.05 9.38 9.86
N PRO A 73 4.88 8.38 9.52
CA PRO A 73 5.35 7.40 10.49
C PRO A 73 6.18 8.02 11.62
N VAL A 74 5.90 7.65 12.87
CA VAL A 74 6.58 8.21 14.07
C VAL A 74 7.60 7.26 14.72
N ILE A 75 7.61 5.99 14.30
CA ILE A 75 8.49 4.95 14.84
C ILE A 75 8.92 3.99 13.73
N GLN A 76 10.14 3.48 13.84
CA GLN A 76 10.64 2.39 13.00
C GLN A 76 10.77 1.11 13.84
N PHE A 77 10.19 0.03 13.34
CA PHE A 77 10.20 -1.28 13.99
C PHE A 77 10.87 -2.33 13.09
N GLY A 78 11.56 -3.31 13.68
CA GLY A 78 12.25 -4.39 12.93
C GLY A 78 13.49 -3.89 12.16
N THR A 79 14.22 -2.94 12.73
CA THR A 79 15.35 -2.26 12.06
C THR A 79 16.55 -3.18 11.82
N GLU A 80 16.67 -4.27 12.56
CA GLU A 80 17.66 -5.33 12.35
C GLU A 80 17.54 -6.01 10.97
N GLY A 81 16.33 -5.98 10.38
CA GLY A 81 16.09 -6.49 9.02
C GLY A 81 16.19 -5.43 7.92
N ARG A 82 16.56 -4.19 8.24
CA ARG A 82 16.59 -3.08 7.27
C ARG A 82 17.58 -3.40 6.13
N MET A 83 17.19 -3.07 4.89
CA MET A 83 18.09 -3.19 3.75
C MET A 83 19.33 -2.30 3.92
N PRO A 84 20.56 -2.79 3.69
CA PRO A 84 21.78 -2.03 3.95
C PRO A 84 21.87 -0.68 3.24
N TYR A 85 21.28 -0.57 2.05
CA TYR A 85 21.28 0.64 1.23
C TYR A 85 20.13 1.60 1.52
N PHE A 86 19.21 1.26 2.43
CA PHE A 86 17.96 2.01 2.63
C PHE A 86 18.20 3.49 2.97
N GLN A 87 19.17 3.78 3.83
CA GLN A 87 19.49 5.15 4.26
C GLN A 87 20.16 5.99 3.16
N ALA A 88 20.76 5.35 2.15
CA ALA A 88 21.47 6.03 1.07
C ALA A 88 20.57 6.38 -0.12
N LEU A 89 19.32 5.88 -0.16
CA LEU A 89 18.43 6.03 -1.32
C LEU A 89 18.18 7.50 -1.68
N ALA A 90 18.00 8.38 -0.70
CA ALA A 90 17.76 9.80 -0.91
C ALA A 90 18.97 10.57 -1.47
N ALA A 91 20.16 9.96 -1.51
CA ALA A 91 21.37 10.55 -2.10
C ALA A 91 21.61 10.06 -3.55
N LEU A 92 20.76 9.17 -4.08
CA LEU A 92 20.88 8.69 -5.45
C LEU A 92 20.44 9.78 -6.44
N PRO A 93 20.97 9.76 -7.68
CA PRO A 93 20.49 10.67 -8.72
C PRO A 93 18.99 10.50 -8.98
N GLU A 94 18.24 11.59 -8.92
CA GLU A 94 16.82 11.63 -9.26
C GLU A 94 16.61 11.93 -10.75
N ARG A 95 15.58 11.32 -11.33
CA ARG A 95 15.13 11.58 -12.71
C ARG A 95 13.61 11.59 -12.70
N ARG A 96 13.01 12.58 -13.36
CA ARG A 96 11.56 12.58 -13.59
C ARG A 96 11.22 11.57 -14.68
N THR A 97 10.07 10.92 -14.58
CA THR A 97 9.62 9.90 -15.53
C THR A 97 9.53 10.45 -16.97
N GLU A 98 9.14 11.72 -17.10
CA GLU A 98 9.00 12.47 -18.35
C GLU A 98 10.32 12.90 -19.01
N GLU A 99 11.46 12.74 -18.34
CA GLU A 99 12.77 12.97 -18.97
C GLU A 99 13.06 11.93 -20.06
N ASP A 100 12.39 10.77 -20.02
CA ASP A 100 12.44 9.77 -21.09
C ASP A 100 11.42 10.10 -22.20
N VAL A 101 11.91 10.83 -23.22
CA VAL A 101 11.11 11.25 -24.39
C VAL A 101 10.54 10.04 -25.15
N ALA A 102 11.24 8.89 -25.15
CA ALA A 102 10.73 7.68 -25.79
C ALA A 102 9.52 7.09 -25.06
N SER A 103 9.34 7.44 -23.78
CA SER A 103 8.23 7.02 -22.95
C SER A 103 7.06 8.04 -22.93
N ALA A 104 7.22 9.25 -23.47
CA ALA A 104 6.21 10.31 -23.33
C ALA A 104 4.82 9.93 -23.87
N GLU A 105 4.74 9.37 -25.08
CA GLU A 105 3.47 8.90 -25.66
C GLU A 105 2.87 7.75 -24.84
N PHE A 106 3.72 6.86 -24.32
CA PHE A 106 3.29 5.75 -23.46
C PHE A 106 2.71 6.28 -22.14
N LEU A 107 3.39 7.22 -21.47
CA LEU A 107 2.92 7.81 -20.21
C LEU A 107 1.54 8.46 -20.34
N LEU A 108 1.30 9.17 -21.44
CA LEU A 108 -0.02 9.77 -21.73
C LEU A 108 -1.12 8.73 -21.94
N SER A 109 -0.77 7.49 -22.29
CA SER A 109 -1.72 6.40 -22.47
C SER A 109 -2.04 5.64 -21.18
N ILE A 110 -1.23 5.80 -20.11
CA ILE A 110 -1.40 5.07 -18.86
C ILE A 110 -2.73 5.43 -18.21
N ARG A 111 -3.51 4.41 -17.87
CA ARG A 111 -4.72 4.52 -17.06
C ARG A 111 -4.55 3.67 -15.81
N SER A 112 -4.69 4.31 -14.67
CA SER A 112 -4.80 3.61 -13.40
C SER A 112 -6.15 2.90 -13.33
N TYR A 113 -6.12 1.62 -12.95
CA TYR A 113 -7.32 0.84 -12.61
C TYR A 113 -7.45 0.66 -11.10
N GLN A 114 -6.65 1.39 -10.31
CA GLN A 114 -6.80 1.50 -8.88
C GLN A 114 -7.94 2.48 -8.56
N HIS A 115 -8.56 2.32 -7.40
CA HIS A 115 -9.57 3.26 -6.92
C HIS A 115 -8.95 4.68 -6.86
N PRO A 116 -9.66 5.73 -7.28
CA PRO A 116 -9.14 7.09 -7.18
C PRO A 116 -9.11 7.56 -5.73
N ASP A 117 -8.28 8.56 -5.44
CA ASP A 117 -8.09 9.12 -4.09
C ASP A 117 -9.25 10.08 -3.71
N HIS A 118 -10.49 9.58 -3.78
CA HIS A 118 -11.72 10.23 -3.30
C HIS A 118 -12.90 9.25 -3.32
N ASP A 119 -13.93 9.54 -2.54
CA ASP A 119 -15.17 8.76 -2.52
C ASP A 119 -15.87 8.71 -3.88
N THR A 120 -16.22 7.50 -4.30
CA THR A 120 -16.96 7.25 -5.55
C THR A 120 -18.33 6.63 -5.25
N PRO A 121 -19.43 7.06 -5.91
CA PRO A 121 -20.74 6.44 -5.73
C PRO A 121 -20.79 4.97 -6.18
N ALA A 122 -19.98 4.60 -7.17
CA ALA A 122 -19.84 3.24 -7.68
C ALA A 122 -18.40 3.00 -8.17
N TRP A 123 -17.89 1.77 -7.96
CA TRP A 123 -16.58 1.35 -8.42
C TRP A 123 -16.57 -0.15 -8.80
N PRO A 124 -15.89 -0.55 -9.89
CA PRO A 124 -15.26 0.31 -10.89
C PRO A 124 -16.28 1.18 -11.64
N ALA A 125 -15.84 2.31 -12.20
CA ALA A 125 -16.69 3.14 -13.04
C ALA A 125 -17.21 2.32 -14.24
N LYS A 126 -18.44 2.60 -14.71
CA LYS A 126 -19.05 1.81 -15.80
C LYS A 126 -18.21 1.79 -17.08
N ASP A 127 -17.45 2.85 -17.32
CA ASP A 127 -16.58 2.99 -18.50
C ASP A 127 -15.15 2.50 -18.25
N SER A 128 -14.84 1.98 -17.05
CA SER A 128 -13.54 1.36 -16.74
C SER A 128 -13.56 -0.17 -16.80
N ALA A 129 -14.63 -0.76 -17.33
CA ALA A 129 -14.64 -2.19 -17.69
C ALA A 129 -13.60 -2.44 -18.80
N LYS A 130 -12.66 -3.33 -18.51
CA LYS A 130 -11.53 -3.73 -19.36
C LYS A 130 -11.95 -4.21 -20.76
#